data_AF-U1WRU7-F1
#
_entry.id   AF-U1WRU7-F1
#
_cell.length_a   1.000
_cell.length_b   1.000
_cell.length_c   1.000
_cell.angle_alpha   90.00
_cell.angle_beta   90.00
_cell.angle_gamma   90.00
#
_symmetry.space_group_name_H-M   'P 1'
#
loop_
_entity.id
_entity.type
_entity.pdbx_description
1 polymer ?
#
loop_
_entity_poly.entity_id
_entity_poly.type
_entity_poly.pdbx_seq_one_letter_code
_entity_poly.pdbx_strand_id
1 'polypeptide(L)'
;KKGQLKPGYNVQMAAENQFILFYSIHQRPTDTRCFIPHMERLAASSLPMPKTVIADAGYGSEENYLYAVGEEKEQRFDFLIPYGSYMKEKTRRYKKDIRHASNWTYEEQDDRFICPNGQYVRFKKYQTKKNASGLEQSFKIYECEDCSDCPLKTSCTKAKGNRQVHWNTIWEELKAKAQKALEGDETSAVYARRKVDVESVFGYIKGNRSFRRFSLRGLEKVHTEFGIVALAHNLLKVASIRLTAFLTKAQNKKVGRKT
;
A
#
# COMPACT_ATOMS: atom_id res chain seq x y z
N LYS A 1 -4.59 10.23 -26.25
CA LYS A 1 -4.26 8.84 -25.82
C LYS A 1 -2.82 8.82 -25.31
N LYS A 2 -2.57 8.63 -24.01
CA LYS A 2 -1.19 8.45 -23.50
C LYS A 2 -0.74 7.02 -23.85
N GLY A 3 0.10 6.89 -24.88
CA GLY A 3 0.58 5.62 -25.45
C GLY A 3 1.70 4.96 -24.63
N GLN A 4 1.49 4.77 -23.32
CA GLN A 4 2.41 3.96 -22.53
C GLN A 4 1.95 2.50 -22.62
N LEU A 5 2.73 1.67 -23.30
CA LEU A 5 2.51 0.22 -23.37
C LEU A 5 2.48 -0.32 -21.93
N LYS A 6 1.31 -0.80 -21.50
CA LYS A 6 1.18 -1.43 -20.19
C LYS A 6 1.87 -2.80 -20.26
N PRO A 7 2.62 -3.20 -19.22
CA PRO A 7 3.23 -4.53 -19.19
C PRO A 7 2.12 -5.59 -19.31
N GLY A 8 2.32 -6.57 -20.20
CA GLY A 8 1.36 -7.65 -20.42
C GLY A 8 1.19 -8.57 -19.21
N TYR A 9 2.16 -8.54 -18.29
CA TYR A 9 2.16 -9.28 -17.04
C TYR A 9 2.65 -8.39 -15.89
N ASN A 10 1.97 -8.46 -14.77
CA ASN A 10 2.32 -7.81 -13.52
C ASN A 10 2.84 -8.87 -12.53
N VAL A 11 4.10 -8.74 -12.16
CA VAL A 11 4.79 -9.62 -11.21
C VAL A 11 4.63 -9.03 -9.82
N GLN A 12 4.00 -9.80 -8.93
CA GLN A 12 3.94 -9.52 -7.50
C GLN A 12 4.93 -10.44 -6.80
N MET A 13 5.69 -9.91 -5.85
CA MET A 13 6.80 -10.62 -5.23
C MET A 13 6.90 -10.24 -3.76
N ALA A 14 7.00 -11.27 -2.91
CA ALA A 14 7.33 -11.14 -1.50
C ALA A 14 8.81 -11.48 -1.30
N ALA A 15 9.52 -10.61 -0.59
CA ALA A 15 10.92 -10.80 -0.29
C ALA A 15 11.22 -10.46 1.17
N GLU A 16 12.22 -11.14 1.72
CA GLU A 16 12.78 -10.87 3.04
C GLU A 16 14.30 -10.98 2.96
N ASN A 17 15.01 -9.98 3.49
CA ASN A 17 16.47 -9.90 3.42
C ASN A 17 17.00 -10.01 1.98
N GLN A 18 16.21 -9.60 0.99
CA GLN A 18 16.39 -9.71 -0.45
C GLN A 18 16.40 -11.15 -0.99
N PHE A 19 15.87 -12.11 -0.24
CA PHE A 19 15.51 -13.42 -0.77
C PHE A 19 14.06 -13.37 -1.23
N ILE A 20 13.79 -13.89 -2.41
CA ILE A 20 12.44 -14.04 -2.93
C ILE A 20 11.82 -15.25 -2.24
N LEU A 21 10.78 -15.01 -1.44
CA LEU A 21 10.07 -16.07 -0.71
C LEU A 21 8.87 -16.59 -1.50
N PHE A 22 8.18 -15.68 -2.17
CA PHE A 22 6.99 -16.01 -2.94
C PHE A 22 6.78 -15.02 -4.09
N TYR A 23 6.11 -15.45 -5.15
CA TYR A 23 5.75 -14.56 -6.26
C TYR A 23 4.45 -15.03 -6.90
N SER A 24 3.83 -14.13 -7.66
CA SER A 24 2.68 -14.48 -8.49
C SER A 24 2.56 -13.55 -9.69
N ILE A 25 1.98 -14.08 -10.77
CA ILE A 25 1.81 -13.34 -12.03
C ILE A 25 0.33 -13.00 -12.23
N HIS A 26 0.08 -11.75 -12.62
CA HIS A 26 -1.26 -11.19 -12.84
C HIS A 26 -1.32 -10.48 -14.20
N GLN A 27 -2.51 -10.41 -14.81
CA GLN A 27 -2.76 -9.64 -16.05
C GLN A 27 -3.52 -8.34 -15.75
N ARG A 28 -3.18 -7.68 -14.63
CA ARG A 28 -3.83 -6.45 -14.18
C ARG A 28 -2.84 -5.29 -14.19
N PRO A 29 -3.24 -4.09 -14.66
CA PRO A 29 -2.34 -2.96 -14.79
C PRO A 29 -2.03 -2.23 -13.48
N THR A 30 -2.83 -2.44 -12.44
CA THR A 30 -2.73 -1.73 -11.15
C THR A 30 -2.45 -2.73 -10.02
N ASP A 31 -1.47 -2.42 -9.18
CA ASP A 31 -1.00 -3.31 -8.11
C ASP A 31 -2.03 -3.52 -7.00
N THR A 32 -2.87 -2.51 -6.72
CA THR A 32 -3.87 -2.54 -5.65
C THR A 32 -4.73 -3.80 -5.66
N ARG A 33 -5.18 -4.22 -6.85
CA ARG A 33 -6.07 -5.39 -7.02
C ARG A 33 -5.34 -6.72 -7.20
N CYS A 34 -4.02 -6.70 -7.17
CA CYS A 34 -3.20 -7.91 -7.20
C CYS A 34 -2.87 -8.38 -5.79
N PHE A 35 -3.05 -7.53 -4.76
CA PHE A 35 -2.72 -7.82 -3.37
C PHE A 35 -3.45 -9.05 -2.83
N ILE A 36 -4.79 -9.00 -2.76
CA ILE A 36 -5.59 -10.11 -2.23
C ILE A 36 -5.35 -11.39 -3.03
N PRO A 37 -5.40 -11.40 -4.38
CA PRO A 37 -5.05 -12.59 -5.16
C PRO A 37 -3.63 -13.12 -4.90
N HIS A 38 -2.65 -12.25 -4.60
CA HIS A 38 -1.30 -12.66 -4.24
C HIS A 38 -1.26 -13.34 -2.87
N MET A 39 -1.93 -12.75 -1.87
CA MET A 39 -2.01 -13.29 -0.52
C MET A 39 -2.80 -14.60 -0.47
N GLU A 40 -3.90 -14.72 -1.22
CA GLU A 40 -4.67 -15.97 -1.32
C GLU A 40 -3.86 -17.09 -1.96
N ARG A 41 -3.05 -16.78 -2.99
CA ARG A 41 -2.12 -17.76 -3.57
C ARG A 41 -1.02 -18.17 -2.59
N LEU A 42 -0.57 -17.25 -1.72
CA LEU A 42 0.38 -17.57 -0.65
C LEU A 42 -0.28 -18.47 0.40
N ALA A 43 -1.50 -18.15 0.83
CA ALA A 43 -2.26 -18.94 1.80
C ALA A 43 -2.59 -20.35 1.29
N ALA A 44 -2.81 -20.51 -0.02
CA ALA A 44 -3.00 -21.81 -0.66
C ALA A 44 -1.70 -22.61 -0.85
N SER A 45 -0.54 -22.01 -0.60
CA SER A 45 0.74 -22.69 -0.65
C SER A 45 1.07 -23.38 0.68
N SER A 46 2.16 -24.16 0.72
CA SER A 46 2.66 -24.75 1.96
C SER A 46 3.49 -23.78 2.82
N LEU A 47 3.64 -22.52 2.40
CA LEU A 47 4.40 -21.51 3.12
C LEU A 47 3.58 -20.92 4.28
N PRO A 48 4.21 -20.59 5.41
CA PRO A 48 3.52 -19.91 6.50
C PRO A 48 3.10 -18.51 6.08
N MET A 49 1.95 -18.06 6.60
CA MET A 49 1.52 -16.67 6.43
C MET A 49 2.44 -15.71 7.20
N PRO A 50 2.80 -14.56 6.62
CA PRO A 50 3.64 -13.58 7.28
C PRO A 50 2.91 -12.92 8.44
N LYS A 51 3.61 -12.68 9.55
CA LYS A 51 3.06 -11.92 10.68
C LYS A 51 2.80 -10.45 10.33
N THR A 52 3.71 -9.87 9.54
CA THR A 52 3.65 -8.47 9.11
C THR A 52 3.87 -8.37 7.62
N VAL A 53 2.97 -7.68 6.92
CA VAL A 53 3.04 -7.40 5.48
C VAL A 53 3.41 -5.95 5.27
N ILE A 54 4.42 -5.72 4.45
CA ILE A 54 4.98 -4.40 4.18
C ILE A 54 4.87 -4.13 2.68
N ALA A 55 4.20 -3.04 2.30
CA ALA A 55 3.95 -2.75 0.89
C ALA A 55 3.96 -1.26 0.55
N ASP A 56 3.99 -0.96 -0.75
CA ASP A 56 3.91 0.40 -1.28
C ASP A 56 2.53 1.04 -1.12
N ALA A 57 2.49 2.37 -1.27
CA ALA A 57 1.24 3.12 -1.23
C ALA A 57 0.22 2.70 -2.29
N GLY A 58 0.69 2.05 -3.37
CA GLY A 58 -0.16 1.48 -4.41
C GLY A 58 -1.07 0.35 -3.92
N TYR A 59 -0.76 -0.28 -2.78
CA TYR A 59 -1.58 -1.33 -2.17
C TYR A 59 -2.54 -0.80 -1.11
N GLY A 60 -2.45 0.48 -0.72
CA GLY A 60 -3.31 1.05 0.32
C GLY A 60 -4.72 1.33 -0.20
N SER A 61 -5.66 0.43 0.10
CA SER A 61 -7.08 0.55 -0.21
C SER A 61 -7.93 -0.04 0.92
N GLU A 62 -9.19 0.40 1.01
CA GLU A 62 -10.13 -0.11 2.00
C GLU A 62 -10.26 -1.63 1.93
N GLU A 63 -10.41 -2.16 0.71
CA GLU A 63 -10.51 -3.61 0.46
C GLU A 63 -9.29 -4.39 0.98
N ASN A 64 -8.08 -3.88 0.73
CA ASN A 64 -6.85 -4.56 1.17
C ASN A 64 -6.66 -4.46 2.69
N TYR A 65 -7.06 -3.35 3.30
CA TYR A 65 -6.99 -3.18 4.75
C TYR A 65 -8.04 -4.02 5.47
N LEU A 66 -9.28 -4.09 4.96
CA LEU A 66 -10.30 -5.01 5.47
C LEU A 66 -9.81 -6.46 5.38
N TYR A 67 -9.21 -6.84 4.26
CA TYR A 67 -8.61 -8.16 4.11
C TYR A 67 -7.51 -8.44 5.15
N ALA A 68 -6.61 -7.47 5.40
CA ALA A 68 -5.55 -7.62 6.39
C ALA A 68 -6.09 -7.72 7.83
N VAL A 69 -7.11 -6.92 8.15
CA VAL A 69 -7.79 -6.96 9.45
C VAL A 69 -8.56 -8.25 9.64
N GLY A 70 -9.06 -8.88 8.59
CA GLY A 70 -9.83 -10.11 8.69
C GLY A 70 -11.19 -9.90 9.36
N GLU A 71 -11.75 -10.99 9.90
CA GLU A 71 -12.97 -10.92 10.72
C GLU A 71 -12.59 -10.45 12.13
N GLU A 72 -13.49 -9.72 12.80
CA GLU A 72 -13.23 -8.89 14.02
C GLU A 72 -12.45 -9.56 15.16
N LYS A 73 -12.33 -10.89 15.18
CA LYS A 73 -11.67 -11.66 16.24
C LYS A 73 -10.31 -12.25 15.88
N GLU A 74 -9.94 -12.30 14.60
CA GLU A 74 -8.65 -12.87 14.15
C GLU A 74 -8.04 -12.01 13.06
N GLN A 75 -7.14 -11.12 13.48
CA GLN A 75 -6.34 -10.34 12.53
C GLN A 75 -5.47 -11.29 11.69
N ARG A 76 -5.61 -11.21 10.35
CA ARG A 76 -4.85 -12.08 9.44
C ARG A 76 -3.35 -11.80 9.48
N PHE A 77 -2.97 -10.52 9.49
CA PHE A 77 -1.59 -10.07 9.61
C PHE A 77 -1.53 -8.57 9.94
N ASP A 78 -0.44 -8.12 10.56
CA ASP A 78 -0.13 -6.69 10.68
C ASP A 78 0.24 -6.12 9.31
N PHE A 79 -0.10 -4.85 9.06
CA PHE A 79 0.19 -4.21 7.79
C PHE A 79 0.89 -2.85 7.98
N LEU A 80 1.99 -2.67 7.26
CA LEU A 80 2.72 -1.40 7.12
C LEU A 80 2.61 -0.95 5.67
N ILE A 81 1.42 -0.45 5.33
CA ILE A 81 1.05 -0.05 3.97
C ILE A 81 0.48 1.36 4.06
N PRO A 82 1.13 2.38 3.49
CA PRO A 82 0.54 3.72 3.45
C PRO A 82 -0.61 3.75 2.45
N TYR A 83 -1.60 4.59 2.71
CA TYR A 83 -2.64 4.89 1.73
C TYR A 83 -2.17 6.01 0.79
N GLY A 84 -2.79 6.15 -0.39
CA GLY A 84 -2.30 7.02 -1.46
C GLY A 84 -2.14 8.52 -1.09
N SER A 85 -2.91 9.02 -0.13
CA SER A 85 -2.80 10.40 0.38
C SER A 85 -1.93 10.57 1.62
N TYR A 86 -1.37 9.50 2.19
CA TYR A 86 -0.63 9.52 3.46
C TYR A 86 0.47 10.59 3.51
N MET A 87 1.36 10.61 2.52
CA MET A 87 2.44 11.61 2.46
C MET A 87 1.92 13.04 2.21
N LYS A 88 0.81 13.18 1.46
CA LYS A 88 0.21 14.49 1.16
C LYS A 88 -0.44 15.09 2.40
N GLU A 89 -1.12 14.28 3.19
CA GLU A 89 -1.77 14.66 4.44
C GLU A 89 -0.79 15.23 5.48
N LYS A 90 0.48 14.80 5.43
CA LYS A 90 1.54 15.35 6.29
C LYS A 90 2.02 16.76 5.90
N THR A 91 1.73 17.21 4.68
CA THR A 91 2.20 18.53 4.20
C THR A 91 1.42 19.68 4.82
N ARG A 92 2.11 20.81 5.10
CA ARG A 92 1.46 22.04 5.61
C ARG A 92 0.32 22.52 4.71
N ARG A 93 0.49 22.37 3.39
CA ARG A 93 -0.52 22.77 2.40
C ARG A 93 -1.81 21.96 2.58
N TYR A 94 -1.72 20.64 2.73
CA TYR A 94 -2.90 19.79 2.90
C TYR A 94 -3.61 20.09 4.22
N LYS A 95 -2.86 20.22 5.32
CA LYS A 95 -3.43 20.50 6.66
C LYS A 95 -4.17 21.83 6.75
N LYS A 96 -3.81 22.82 5.91
CA LYS A 96 -4.47 24.13 5.83
C LYS A 96 -5.54 24.21 4.74
N ASP A 97 -5.71 23.16 3.95
CA ASP A 97 -6.65 23.18 2.83
C ASP A 97 -8.08 22.99 3.35
N ILE A 98 -8.88 24.05 3.22
CA ILE A 98 -10.26 24.11 3.70
C ILE A 98 -11.20 23.15 2.98
N ARG A 99 -10.79 22.55 1.85
CA ARG A 99 -11.62 21.63 1.08
C ARG A 99 -11.70 20.24 1.71
N HIS A 100 -10.76 19.89 2.58
CA HIS A 100 -10.70 18.60 3.24
C HIS A 100 -11.48 18.63 4.54
N ALA A 101 -12.60 17.88 4.58
CA ALA A 101 -13.46 17.82 5.76
C ALA A 101 -12.77 17.22 7.00
N SER A 102 -11.71 16.44 6.79
CA SER A 102 -10.84 15.94 7.87
C SER A 102 -10.11 17.04 8.64
N ASN A 103 -10.01 18.26 8.06
CA ASN A 103 -9.42 19.42 8.71
C ASN A 103 -10.48 20.27 9.44
N TRP A 104 -11.75 19.90 9.37
CA TRP A 104 -12.85 20.61 10.01
C TRP A 104 -13.09 20.06 11.42
N THR A 105 -13.74 20.85 12.27
CA THR A 105 -14.18 20.38 13.58
C THR A 105 -15.35 19.43 13.40
N TYR A 106 -15.26 18.24 14.00
CA TYR A 106 -16.34 17.26 14.06
C TYR A 106 -16.87 17.20 15.50
N GLU A 107 -18.17 17.36 15.67
CA GLU A 107 -18.86 17.26 16.96
C GLU A 107 -19.59 15.92 17.03
N GLU A 108 -19.03 14.99 17.82
CA GLU A 108 -19.54 13.63 17.96
C GLU A 108 -20.95 13.57 18.56
N GLN A 109 -21.27 14.47 19.50
CA GLN A 109 -22.56 14.50 20.21
C GLN A 109 -23.74 14.70 19.27
N ASP A 110 -23.56 15.52 18.23
CA ASP A 110 -24.61 15.93 17.30
C ASP A 110 -24.43 15.34 15.89
N ASP A 111 -23.45 14.44 15.69
CA ASP A 111 -23.04 13.87 14.39
C ASP A 111 -23.01 14.94 13.28
N ARG A 112 -22.19 15.99 13.49
CA ARG A 112 -22.07 17.12 12.56
C ARG A 112 -20.66 17.66 12.45
N PHE A 113 -20.34 18.23 11.28
CA PHE A 113 -19.13 19.01 11.09
C PHE A 113 -19.42 20.51 11.17
N ILE A 114 -18.43 21.30 11.57
CA ILE A 114 -18.44 22.76 11.47
C ILE A 114 -17.56 23.15 10.28
N CYS A 115 -18.15 23.75 9.25
CA CYS A 115 -17.38 24.15 8.09
C CYS A 115 -16.47 25.36 8.40
N PRO A 116 -15.48 25.67 7.55
CA PRO A 116 -14.57 26.81 7.74
C PRO A 116 -15.27 28.18 7.80
N ASN A 117 -16.52 28.27 7.34
CA ASN A 117 -17.36 29.47 7.42
C ASN A 117 -18.28 29.46 8.67
N GLY A 118 -18.07 28.55 9.63
CA GLY A 118 -18.85 28.44 10.86
C GLY A 118 -20.25 27.83 10.72
N GLN A 119 -20.65 27.39 9.53
CA GLN A 119 -21.96 26.76 9.30
C GLN A 119 -21.93 25.27 9.63
N TYR A 120 -23.06 24.73 10.11
CA TYR A 120 -23.17 23.31 10.39
C TYR A 120 -23.35 22.50 9.11
N VAL A 121 -22.69 21.34 9.10
CA VAL A 121 -22.78 20.34 8.04
C VAL A 121 -23.34 19.08 8.68
N ARG A 122 -24.65 18.90 8.53
CA ARG A 122 -25.42 17.88 9.26
C ARG A 122 -25.52 16.59 8.47
N PHE A 123 -25.67 15.48 9.17
CA PHE A 123 -25.99 14.20 8.55
C PHE A 123 -27.27 14.31 7.71
N LYS A 124 -27.21 13.84 6.47
CA LYS A 124 -28.33 13.84 5.54
C LYS A 124 -28.85 12.43 5.28
N LYS A 125 -27.95 11.50 4.94
CA LYS A 125 -28.31 10.11 4.63
C LYS A 125 -27.10 9.19 4.57
N TYR A 126 -27.36 7.89 4.65
CA TYR A 126 -26.42 6.86 4.22
C TYR A 126 -26.46 6.69 2.71
N GLN A 127 -25.32 6.35 2.11
CA GLN A 127 -25.20 6.00 0.72
C GLN A 127 -24.18 4.88 0.55
N THR A 128 -24.61 3.75 -0.03
CA THR A 128 -23.71 2.66 -0.41
C THR A 128 -23.27 2.86 -1.86
N LYS A 129 -21.99 2.63 -2.14
CA LYS A 129 -21.45 2.61 -3.50
C LYS A 129 -20.59 1.38 -3.71
N LYS A 130 -20.72 0.74 -4.87
CA LYS A 130 -19.80 -0.30 -5.30
C LYS A 130 -18.56 0.35 -5.89
N ASN A 131 -17.40 -0.02 -5.37
CA ASN A 131 -16.14 0.35 -6.00
C ASN A 131 -15.94 -0.49 -7.29
N ALA A 132 -14.86 -0.23 -8.00
CA ALA A 132 -14.61 -0.91 -9.27
C ALA A 132 -14.07 -2.36 -9.12
N SER A 133 -13.89 -2.88 -7.89
CA SER A 133 -13.73 -4.32 -7.60
C SER A 133 -15.05 -4.99 -7.20
N GLY A 134 -16.11 -4.23 -6.95
CA GLY A 134 -17.42 -4.74 -6.53
C GLY A 134 -17.67 -4.67 -5.03
N LEU A 135 -16.68 -4.24 -4.22
CA LEU A 135 -16.83 -4.03 -2.79
C LEU A 135 -17.84 -2.92 -2.52
N GLU A 136 -18.79 -3.18 -1.65
CA GLU A 136 -19.76 -2.20 -1.16
C GLU A 136 -19.13 -1.34 -0.08
N GLN A 137 -19.05 -0.03 -0.35
CA GLN A 137 -18.54 0.97 0.58
C GLN A 137 -19.70 1.81 1.11
N SER A 138 -19.78 1.94 2.42
CA SER A 138 -20.82 2.71 3.11
C SER A 138 -20.33 4.12 3.41
N PHE A 139 -21.08 5.13 2.95
CA PHE A 139 -20.78 6.54 3.19
C PHE A 139 -21.90 7.19 4.01
N LYS A 140 -21.51 7.95 5.04
CA LYS A 140 -22.36 8.97 5.65
C LYS A 140 -22.24 10.25 4.82
N ILE A 141 -23.37 10.74 4.31
CA ILE A 141 -23.42 11.98 3.54
C ILE A 141 -23.85 13.09 4.47
N TYR A 142 -23.01 14.12 4.59
CA TYR A 142 -23.31 15.35 5.31
C TYR A 142 -23.52 16.47 4.32
N GLU A 143 -24.43 17.40 4.62
CA GLU A 143 -24.70 18.57 3.79
C GLU A 143 -24.67 19.83 4.65
N CYS A 144 -24.02 20.86 4.13
CA CYS A 144 -24.00 22.19 4.74
C CYS A 144 -25.40 22.80 4.73
N GLU A 145 -25.80 23.49 5.79
CA GLU A 145 -27.10 24.15 5.91
C GLU A 145 -27.33 25.16 4.78
N ASP A 146 -26.41 26.11 4.61
CA ASP A 146 -26.46 27.07 3.52
C ASP A 146 -25.07 27.44 3.00
N CYS A 147 -24.94 27.49 1.68
CA CYS A 147 -23.75 27.96 0.97
C CYS A 147 -24.09 29.00 -0.10
N SER A 148 -25.31 29.55 -0.12
CA SER A 148 -25.78 30.44 -1.20
C SER A 148 -24.90 31.68 -1.31
N ASP A 149 -24.69 32.38 -0.18
CA ASP A 149 -23.90 33.62 -0.08
C ASP A 149 -22.56 33.43 0.66
N CYS A 150 -22.02 32.22 0.65
CA CYS A 150 -20.79 31.91 1.39
C CYS A 150 -19.54 32.53 0.71
N PRO A 151 -18.75 33.37 1.39
CA PRO A 151 -17.56 34.01 0.82
C PRO A 151 -16.46 32.99 0.48
N LEU A 152 -16.46 31.84 1.15
CA LEU A 152 -15.51 30.76 0.92
C LEU A 152 -15.97 29.75 -0.15
N LYS A 153 -17.14 29.93 -0.78
CA LYS A 153 -17.73 28.94 -1.69
C LYS A 153 -16.78 28.56 -2.83
N THR A 154 -16.18 29.55 -3.49
CA THR A 154 -15.29 29.37 -4.65
C THR A 154 -14.00 28.59 -4.32
N SER A 155 -13.50 28.73 -3.09
CA SER A 155 -12.29 28.06 -2.62
C SER A 155 -12.58 26.73 -1.89
N CYS A 156 -13.79 26.57 -1.34
CA CYS A 156 -14.23 25.39 -0.59
C CYS A 156 -14.82 24.28 -1.48
N THR A 157 -15.66 24.62 -2.48
CA THR A 157 -16.39 23.63 -3.27
C THR A 157 -16.64 24.07 -4.71
N LYS A 158 -16.74 23.09 -5.62
CA LYS A 158 -17.17 23.30 -7.01
C LYS A 158 -18.64 22.94 -7.24
N ALA A 159 -19.35 22.53 -6.18
CA ALA A 159 -20.76 22.19 -6.26
C ALA A 159 -21.61 23.43 -6.58
N LYS A 160 -22.65 23.26 -7.39
CA LYS A 160 -23.62 24.33 -7.68
C LYS A 160 -24.45 24.70 -6.44
N GLY A 161 -24.80 23.71 -5.63
CA GLY A 161 -25.54 23.89 -4.36
C GLY A 161 -24.64 23.81 -3.13
N ASN A 162 -25.21 23.34 -2.02
CA ASN A 162 -24.52 23.21 -0.75
C ASN A 162 -23.36 22.22 -0.81
N ARG A 163 -22.35 22.48 0.02
CA ARG A 163 -21.19 21.59 0.16
C ARG A 163 -21.66 20.28 0.80
N GLN A 164 -21.45 19.17 0.09
CA GLN A 164 -21.62 17.82 0.61
C GLN A 164 -20.27 17.19 0.98
N VAL A 165 -20.25 16.49 2.11
CA VAL A 165 -19.12 15.66 2.56
C VAL A 165 -19.56 14.21 2.50
N HIS A 166 -18.79 13.40 1.78
CA HIS A 166 -18.97 11.95 1.73
C HIS A 166 -17.95 11.34 2.69
N TRP A 167 -18.40 10.93 3.87
CA TRP A 167 -17.55 10.40 4.91
C TRP A 167 -17.68 8.89 4.99
N ASN A 168 -16.57 8.17 4.82
CA ASN A 168 -16.54 6.72 4.97
C ASN A 168 -15.84 6.39 6.29
N THR A 169 -16.61 6.04 7.31
CA THR A 169 -16.12 5.80 8.67
C THR A 169 -15.12 4.64 8.70
N ILE A 170 -15.44 3.54 8.00
CA ILE A 170 -14.58 2.35 7.90
C ILE A 170 -13.22 2.74 7.32
N TRP A 171 -13.20 3.49 6.22
CA TRP A 171 -11.96 3.93 5.60
C TRP A 171 -11.13 4.84 6.53
N GLU A 172 -11.78 5.78 7.24
CA GLU A 172 -11.08 6.67 8.18
C GLU A 172 -10.48 5.91 9.36
N GLU A 173 -11.20 4.94 9.92
CA GLU A 173 -10.69 4.05 10.98
C GLU A 173 -9.49 3.22 10.49
N LEU A 174 -9.59 2.64 9.29
CA LEU A 174 -8.49 1.85 8.71
C LEU A 174 -7.27 2.73 8.40
N LYS A 175 -7.47 3.98 7.94
CA LYS A 175 -6.37 4.95 7.78
C LYS A 175 -5.72 5.29 9.11
N ALA A 176 -6.49 5.50 10.17
CA ALA A 176 -5.96 5.78 11.49
C ALA A 176 -5.13 4.61 12.02
N LYS A 177 -5.61 3.37 11.84
CA LYS A 177 -4.85 2.15 12.15
C LYS A 177 -3.55 2.07 11.36
N ALA A 178 -3.60 2.29 10.04
CA ALA A 178 -2.42 2.30 9.17
C ALA A 178 -1.41 3.39 9.59
N GLN A 179 -1.89 4.58 9.90
CA GLN A 179 -1.07 5.71 10.31
C GLN A 179 -0.34 5.42 11.63
N LYS A 180 -1.08 4.96 12.64
CA LYS A 180 -0.52 4.58 13.94
C LYS A 180 0.55 3.49 13.79
N ALA A 181 0.30 2.49 12.95
CA ALA A 181 1.28 1.44 12.68
C ALA A 181 2.54 1.96 11.97
N LEU A 182 2.41 2.89 11.02
CA LEU A 182 3.55 3.48 10.30
C LEU A 182 4.36 4.50 11.12
N GLU A 183 3.75 5.09 12.14
CA GLU A 183 4.36 6.13 13.00
C GLU A 183 5.02 5.56 14.26
N GLY A 184 4.82 4.27 14.57
CA GLY A 184 5.55 3.61 15.65
C GLY A 184 7.06 3.54 15.37
N ASP A 185 7.88 3.75 16.40
CA ASP A 185 9.34 3.85 16.24
C ASP A 185 9.97 2.58 15.64
N GLU A 186 9.62 1.41 16.19
CA GLU A 186 10.12 0.13 15.71
C GLU A 186 9.60 -0.20 14.30
N THR A 187 8.30 -0.04 14.08
CA THR A 187 7.63 -0.37 12.81
C THR A 187 8.04 0.57 11.68
N SER A 188 8.33 1.84 11.98
CA SER A 188 8.85 2.80 11.01
C SER A 188 10.24 2.39 10.50
N ALA A 189 11.11 1.92 11.39
CA ALA A 189 12.42 1.37 11.01
C ALA A 189 12.26 0.12 10.13
N VAL A 190 11.30 -0.76 10.45
CA VAL A 190 10.99 -1.92 9.59
C VAL A 190 10.47 -1.47 8.21
N TYR A 191 9.54 -0.52 8.17
CA TYR A 191 9.00 0.02 6.92
C TYR A 191 10.08 0.66 6.04
N ALA A 192 11.05 1.36 6.63
CA ALA A 192 12.16 1.99 5.91
C ALA A 192 13.02 0.97 5.15
N ARG A 193 13.19 -0.25 5.70
CA ARG A 193 13.96 -1.34 5.07
C ARG A 193 13.33 -1.85 3.78
N ARG A 194 12.01 -1.66 3.58
CA ARG A 194 11.27 -2.09 2.38
C ARG A 194 11.92 -1.64 1.07
N LYS A 195 12.41 -0.39 1.02
CA LYS A 195 13.07 0.17 -0.17
C LYS A 195 14.31 -0.63 -0.52
N VAL A 196 15.13 -0.96 0.47
CA VAL A 196 16.35 -1.73 0.26
C VAL A 196 16.05 -3.17 -0.09
N ASP A 197 14.98 -3.75 0.47
CA ASP A 197 14.67 -5.15 0.26
C ASP A 197 14.16 -5.41 -1.18
N VAL A 198 12.95 -4.96 -1.48
CA VAL A 198 12.25 -5.31 -2.73
C VAL A 198 12.84 -4.58 -3.94
N GLU A 199 13.21 -3.30 -3.82
CA GLU A 199 13.75 -2.55 -4.96
C GLU A 199 15.11 -3.09 -5.39
N SER A 200 15.95 -3.55 -4.44
CA SER A 200 17.22 -4.18 -4.79
C SER A 200 17.00 -5.47 -5.57
N VAL A 201 16.05 -6.31 -5.17
CA VAL A 201 15.73 -7.54 -5.91
C VAL A 201 15.30 -7.22 -7.34
N PHE A 202 14.40 -6.24 -7.53
CA PHE A 202 14.01 -5.79 -8.87
C PHE A 202 15.18 -5.16 -9.65
N GLY A 203 16.04 -4.40 -9.00
CA GLY A 203 17.25 -3.82 -9.60
C GLY A 203 18.21 -4.89 -10.09
N TYR A 204 18.42 -5.94 -9.30
CA TYR A 204 19.25 -7.09 -9.65
C TYR A 204 18.68 -7.91 -10.81
N ILE A 205 17.37 -8.16 -10.83
CA ILE A 205 16.72 -8.92 -11.90
C ILE A 205 16.72 -8.11 -13.20
N LYS A 206 16.22 -6.87 -13.14
CA LYS A 206 15.98 -6.09 -14.34
C LYS A 206 17.25 -5.38 -14.82
N GLY A 207 18.05 -4.83 -13.91
CA GLY A 207 19.31 -4.12 -14.19
C GLY A 207 20.43 -5.09 -14.49
N ASN A 208 20.93 -5.77 -13.46
CA ASN A 208 22.18 -6.53 -13.58
C ASN A 208 22.04 -7.77 -14.48
N ARG A 209 20.85 -8.36 -14.55
CA ARG A 209 20.57 -9.55 -15.40
C ARG A 209 19.80 -9.21 -16.66
N SER A 210 19.51 -7.92 -16.92
CA SER A 210 18.78 -7.46 -18.10
C SER A 210 17.43 -8.13 -18.36
N PHE A 211 16.81 -8.76 -17.35
CA PHE A 211 15.51 -9.42 -17.50
C PHE A 211 14.40 -8.36 -17.50
N ARG A 212 14.11 -7.82 -18.69
CA ARG A 212 13.15 -6.72 -18.90
C ARG A 212 11.85 -7.19 -19.57
N ARG A 213 11.86 -8.35 -20.21
CA ARG A 213 10.75 -8.90 -20.98
C ARG A 213 10.69 -10.41 -20.78
N PHE A 214 9.48 -10.94 -20.76
CA PHE A 214 9.23 -12.36 -20.81
C PHE A 214 9.41 -12.88 -22.23
N SER A 215 10.00 -14.05 -22.36
CA SER A 215 10.19 -14.77 -23.62
C SER A 215 8.96 -15.62 -23.93
N LEU A 216 8.29 -16.11 -22.88
CA LEU A 216 7.12 -16.97 -23.00
C LEU A 216 5.81 -16.17 -22.92
N ARG A 217 4.74 -16.79 -23.42
CA ARG A 217 3.37 -16.25 -23.39
C ARG A 217 2.43 -17.26 -22.73
N GLY A 218 1.46 -16.73 -21.99
CA GLY A 218 0.53 -17.51 -21.16
C GLY A 218 0.97 -17.52 -19.70
N LEU A 219 -0.01 -17.43 -18.79
CA LEU A 219 0.24 -17.27 -17.34
C LEU A 219 1.14 -18.37 -16.79
N GLU A 220 0.84 -19.64 -17.09
CA GLU A 220 1.63 -20.79 -16.64
C GLU A 220 3.09 -20.72 -17.09
N LYS A 221 3.32 -20.45 -18.38
CA LYS A 221 4.68 -20.39 -18.93
C LYS A 221 5.48 -19.22 -18.36
N VAL A 222 4.84 -18.06 -18.23
CA VAL A 222 5.45 -16.85 -17.65
C VAL A 222 5.74 -17.03 -16.17
N HIS A 223 4.85 -17.73 -15.44
CA HIS A 223 5.06 -18.09 -14.05
C HIS A 223 6.32 -18.95 -13.90
N THR A 224 6.44 -20.02 -14.70
CA THR A 224 7.65 -20.87 -14.72
C THR A 224 8.91 -20.10 -15.11
N GLU A 225 8.85 -19.25 -16.13
CA GLU A 225 9.98 -18.41 -16.55
C GLU A 225 10.45 -17.50 -15.40
N PHE A 226 9.52 -16.82 -14.72
CA PHE A 226 9.88 -15.99 -13.56
C PHE A 226 10.40 -16.83 -12.39
N GLY A 227 9.88 -18.04 -12.18
CA GLY A 227 10.35 -18.96 -11.16
C GLY A 227 11.82 -19.32 -11.30
N ILE A 228 12.29 -19.57 -12.52
CA ILE A 228 13.70 -19.82 -12.82
C ILE A 228 14.55 -18.58 -12.49
N VAL A 229 14.07 -17.39 -12.85
CA VAL A 229 14.75 -16.12 -12.54
C VAL A 229 14.84 -15.89 -11.03
N ALA A 230 13.76 -16.17 -10.29
CA ALA A 230 13.72 -16.03 -8.84
C ALA A 230 14.65 -17.03 -8.14
N LEU A 231 14.67 -18.29 -8.59
CA LEU A 231 15.58 -19.32 -8.09
C LEU A 231 17.04 -18.91 -8.33
N ALA A 232 17.38 -18.49 -9.55
CA ALA A 232 18.72 -18.02 -9.89
C ALA A 232 19.14 -16.81 -9.05
N HIS A 233 18.21 -15.86 -8.78
CA HIS A 233 18.46 -14.75 -7.89
C HIS A 233 18.85 -15.21 -6.49
N ASN A 234 18.04 -16.09 -5.89
CA ASN A 234 18.28 -16.59 -4.53
C ASN A 234 19.59 -17.38 -4.43
N LEU A 235 19.88 -18.27 -5.39
CA LEU A 235 21.13 -19.06 -5.41
C LEU A 235 22.37 -18.18 -5.50
N LEU A 236 22.36 -17.17 -6.39
CA LEU A 236 23.48 -16.23 -6.53
C LEU A 236 23.69 -15.42 -5.24
N LYS A 237 22.62 -15.07 -4.55
CA LYS A 237 22.70 -14.38 -3.26
C LYS A 237 23.32 -15.27 -2.18
N VAL A 238 22.90 -16.54 -2.08
CA VAL A 238 23.54 -17.52 -1.16
C VAL A 238 25.03 -17.66 -1.48
N ALA A 239 25.38 -17.81 -2.76
CA ALA A 239 26.78 -17.94 -3.19
C ALA A 239 27.62 -16.71 -2.80
N SER A 240 27.08 -15.50 -2.98
CA SER A 240 27.74 -14.25 -2.59
C SER A 240 27.97 -14.14 -1.08
N ILE A 241 26.96 -14.50 -0.27
CA ILE A 241 27.08 -14.55 1.20
C ILE A 241 28.16 -15.54 1.62
N ARG A 242 28.16 -16.75 1.04
CA ARG A 242 29.15 -17.79 1.35
C ARG A 242 30.57 -17.36 0.96
N LEU A 243 30.74 -16.77 -0.22
CA LEU A 243 32.03 -16.27 -0.69
C LEU A 243 32.56 -15.17 0.23
N THR A 244 31.70 -14.22 0.60
CA THR A 244 32.07 -13.14 1.53
C THR A 244 32.53 -13.71 2.87
N ALA A 245 31.74 -14.60 3.46
CA ALA A 245 32.08 -15.24 4.74
C ALA A 245 33.41 -16.02 4.68
N PHE A 246 33.67 -16.71 3.56
CA PHE A 246 34.93 -17.42 3.34
C PHE A 246 36.12 -16.46 3.27
N LEU A 247 36.01 -15.38 2.49
CA LEU A 247 37.07 -14.38 2.34
C LEU A 247 37.37 -13.66 3.66
N THR A 248 36.36 -13.30 4.45
CA THR A 248 36.54 -12.69 5.79
C THR A 248 37.28 -13.64 6.74
N LYS A 249 36.93 -14.93 6.75
CA LYS A 249 37.65 -15.94 7.55
C LYS A 249 39.12 -16.06 7.13
N ALA A 250 39.38 -16.05 5.82
CA ALA A 250 40.75 -16.12 5.30
C ALA A 250 41.59 -14.90 5.67
N GLN A 251 41.00 -13.70 5.68
CA GLN A 251 41.68 -12.47 6.12
C GLN A 251 41.99 -12.49 7.61
N ASN A 252 41.03 -12.85 8.47
CA ASN A 252 41.24 -12.90 9.92
C ASN A 252 42.33 -13.91 10.32
N LYS A 253 42.41 -15.05 9.62
CA LYS A 253 43.46 -16.06 9.85
C LYS A 253 44.87 -15.56 9.43
N LYS A 254 44.96 -14.65 8.48
CA LYS A 254 46.24 -14.01 8.08
C LYS A 254 46.68 -12.93 9.07
N VAL A 255 45.74 -12.22 9.71
CA VAL A 255 46.05 -11.19 10.72
C VAL A 255 46.50 -11.82 12.03
N GLY A 256 45.81 -12.85 12.54
CA GLY A 256 46.19 -13.55 13.77
C GLY A 256 47.45 -14.43 13.67
N ARG A 257 48.08 -14.54 12.49
CA ARG A 257 49.39 -15.16 12.30
C ARG A 257 50.55 -14.14 12.27
N LYS A 258 50.24 -12.84 12.28
CA LYS A 258 51.21 -11.74 12.24
C LYS A 258 51.37 -11.02 13.59
N THR A 259 50.66 -11.49 14.60
CA THR A 259 50.76 -11.13 16.03
C THR A 259 51.30 -12.32 16.78
#